data_AF-D7C9P3-F1
#
_entry.id   AF-D7C9P3-F1
#
_cell.length_a   1.000
_cell.length_b   1.000
_cell.length_c   1.000
_cell.angle_alpha   90.00
_cell.angle_beta   90.00
_cell.angle_gamma   90.00
#
_symmetry.space_group_name_H-M   'P 1'
#
loop_
_entity.id
_entity.type
_entity.pdbx_description
1 polymer ?
#
loop_
_entity_poly.entity_id
_entity_poly.type
_entity_poly.pdbx_seq_one_letter_code
_entity_poly.pdbx_strand_id
1 'polypeptide(L)'
;MKATEQFYVGRGLAVAKSFGGKYAEFAPGQSSPVKLALYKRRALAKDLGVPADGTGSHRIVLGSTADTFTDPDGFAWEAAASLAPTPS
;
A
#
# COMPACT_ATOMS: atom_id res chain seq x y z
N MET A 1 7.59 8.20 -6.75
CA MET A 1 7.62 6.93 -6.01
C MET A 1 8.76 6.84 -5.02
N LYS A 2 10.02 7.16 -5.34
CA LYS A 2 11.14 7.03 -4.37
C LYS A 2 10.85 7.62 -2.98
N ALA A 3 10.24 8.81 -2.91
CA ALA A 3 9.82 9.40 -1.64
C ALA A 3 8.75 8.54 -0.91
N THR A 4 7.73 8.07 -1.61
CA THR A 4 6.72 7.14 -1.08
C THR A 4 7.32 5.80 -0.64
N GLU A 5 8.27 5.25 -1.40
CA GLU A 5 8.98 4.01 -1.04
C GLU A 5 9.73 4.21 0.29
N GLN A 6 10.50 5.29 0.40
CA GLN A 6 11.24 5.64 1.61
C GLN A 6 10.32 5.93 2.81
N PHE A 7 9.14 6.50 2.57
CA PHE A 7 8.13 6.69 3.59
C PHE A 7 7.71 5.34 4.21
N TYR A 8 7.42 4.33 3.39
CA TYR A 8 7.04 3.00 3.88
C TYR A 8 8.22 2.25 4.53
N VAL A 9 9.44 2.40 4.00
CA VAL A 9 10.66 1.87 4.65
C VAL A 9 10.87 2.48 6.03
N GLY A 10 10.67 3.80 6.17
CA GLY A 10 10.74 4.49 7.46
C GLY A 10 9.71 4.02 8.48
N ARG A 11 8.62 3.38 8.03
CA ARG A 11 7.61 2.74 8.88
C ARG A 11 7.87 1.24 9.11
N GLY A 12 9.04 0.74 8.72
CA GLY A 12 9.49 -0.62 9.00
C GLY A 12 9.15 -1.66 7.92
N LEU A 13 8.61 -1.26 6.76
CA LEU A 13 8.37 -2.20 5.67
C LEU A 13 9.67 -2.50 4.91
N ALA A 14 9.94 -3.77 4.66
CA ALA A 14 11.11 -4.20 3.88
C ALA A 14 10.77 -4.23 2.38
N VAL A 15 11.60 -3.62 1.54
CA VAL A 15 11.48 -3.71 0.08
C VAL A 15 11.92 -5.10 -0.38
N ALA A 16 11.02 -5.83 -1.04
CA ALA A 16 11.32 -7.13 -1.66
C ALA A 16 11.83 -6.95 -3.09
N LYS A 17 11.25 -6.03 -3.87
CA LYS A 17 11.65 -5.71 -5.25
C LYS A 17 11.48 -4.22 -5.51
N SER A 18 12.38 -3.62 -6.27
CA SER A 18 12.21 -2.24 -6.77
C SER A 18 12.83 -2.11 -8.17
N PHE A 19 12.09 -1.54 -9.11
CA PHE A 19 12.50 -1.42 -10.51
C PHE A 19 12.53 0.05 -10.94
N GLY A 20 13.67 0.71 -10.76
CA GLY A 20 13.94 2.05 -11.30
C GLY A 20 12.90 3.11 -10.94
N GLY A 21 12.28 3.01 -9.76
CA GLY A 21 11.23 3.91 -9.29
C GLY A 21 9.91 3.87 -10.09
N LYS A 22 9.71 2.86 -10.94
CA LYS A 22 8.45 2.59 -11.65
C LYS A 22 7.52 1.72 -10.82
N TYR A 23 8.11 0.77 -10.11
CA TYR A 23 7.45 -0.24 -9.29
C TYR A 23 8.30 -0.55 -8.07
N ALA A 24 7.65 -0.77 -6.92
CA ALA A 24 8.26 -1.35 -5.73
C ALA A 24 7.27 -2.32 -5.06
N GLU A 25 7.75 -3.46 -4.57
CA GLU A 25 6.98 -4.45 -3.82
C GLU A 25 7.61 -4.58 -2.43
N PHE A 26 6.79 -4.61 -1.38
CA PHE A 26 7.24 -4.86 -0.02
C PHE A 26 7.05 -6.33 0.36
N ALA A 27 7.91 -6.84 1.23
CA ALA A 27 7.78 -8.17 1.77
C ALA A 27 6.46 -8.30 2.56
N PRO A 28 5.60 -9.30 2.25
CA PRO A 28 4.44 -9.56 3.10
C PRO A 28 4.88 -10.04 4.48
N GLY A 29 4.03 -9.81 5.48
CA GLY A 29 4.15 -10.52 6.76
C GLY A 29 4.01 -12.03 6.57
N GLN A 30 4.59 -12.82 7.48
CA GLN A 30 4.69 -14.28 7.37
C GLN A 30 3.37 -14.99 7.08
N SER A 31 2.24 -14.44 7.55
CA SER A 31 0.90 -14.98 7.37
C SER A 31 -0.01 -14.09 6.52
N SER A 32 0.55 -13.11 5.78
CA SER A 32 -0.25 -12.16 5.02
C SER A 32 -0.60 -12.72 3.63
N PRO A 33 -1.90 -12.81 3.28
CA PRO A 33 -2.33 -13.23 1.94
C PRO A 33 -2.18 -12.12 0.89
N VAL A 34 -1.88 -10.89 1.33
CA VAL A 34 -1.76 -9.70 0.47
C VAL A 34 -0.38 -9.08 0.60
N LYS A 35 0.05 -8.41 -0.47
CA LYS A 35 1.30 -7.64 -0.52
C LYS A 35 1.00 -6.19 -0.87
N LEU A 36 1.72 -5.27 -0.23
CA LEU A 36 1.73 -3.88 -0.64
C LEU A 36 2.74 -3.69 -1.76
N ALA A 37 2.32 -3.03 -2.83
CA ALA A 37 3.19 -2.59 -3.90
C ALA A 37 2.85 -1.16 -4.30
N LEU A 38 3.86 -0.41 -4.72
CA LEU A 38 3.73 0.92 -5.27
C LEU A 38 3.86 0.80 -6.79
N TYR A 39 2.97 1.49 -7.50
CA TYR A 39 3.03 1.62 -8.95
C TYR A 39 2.76 3.09 -9.34
N LYS A 40 3.55 3.67 -10.26
CA LYS A 40 3.20 4.98 -10.86
C LYS A 40 1.77 4.94 -11.42
N ARG A 41 0.92 5.88 -10.97
CA ARG A 41 -0.50 6.00 -11.35
C ARG A 41 -0.78 5.75 -12.83
N ARG A 42 -0.09 6.45 -13.75
CA ARG A 42 -0.29 6.29 -15.20
C ARG A 42 -0.01 4.87 -15.71
N ALA A 43 1.00 4.21 -15.16
CA ALA A 43 1.35 2.85 -15.59
C ALA A 43 0.37 1.82 -15.04
N LEU A 44 -0.06 1.96 -13.78
CA LEU A 44 -1.12 1.12 -13.21
C LEU A 44 -2.44 1.27 -13.97
N ALA A 45 -2.84 2.51 -14.27
CA ALA A 45 -4.06 2.79 -15.02
C ALA A 45 -4.01 2.13 -16.41
N LYS A 46 -2.86 2.20 -17.09
CA LYS A 46 -2.63 1.50 -18.37
C LYS A 46 -2.77 -0.02 -18.22
N ASP A 47 -2.12 -0.61 -17.21
CA ASP A 47 -2.16 -2.07 -16.98
C ASP A 47 -3.58 -2.56 -16.66
N LEU A 48 -4.39 -1.73 -15.99
CA LEU A 48 -5.78 -2.04 -15.64
C LEU A 48 -6.81 -1.60 -16.69
N GLY A 49 -6.39 -0.92 -17.77
CA GLY A 49 -7.28 -0.44 -18.83
C GLY A 49 -8.25 0.67 -18.39
N VAL A 50 -7.88 1.48 -17.40
CA VAL A 50 -8.71 2.59 -16.87
C VAL A 50 -8.10 3.97 -17.17
N PRO A 51 -8.92 5.05 -17.21
CA PRO A 51 -8.40 6.41 -17.35
C PRO A 51 -7.48 6.80 -16.18
N ALA A 52 -6.38 7.50 -16.50
CA ALA A 52 -5.37 7.87 -15.50
C ALA A 52 -5.66 9.21 -14.77
N ASP A 53 -6.66 9.96 -15.24
CA ASP A 53 -7.02 11.33 -14.87
C ASP A 53 -8.18 11.40 -13.86
N GLY A 54 -8.55 10.29 -13.23
CA GLY A 54 -9.55 10.29 -12.17
C GLY A 54 -9.11 11.08 -10.93
N THR A 55 -9.93 12.02 -10.48
CA THR A 55 -9.74 12.81 -9.25
C THR A 55 -10.74 12.45 -8.15
N GLY A 56 -11.40 11.29 -8.26
CA GLY A 56 -12.39 10.82 -7.30
C GLY A 56 -11.79 10.33 -5.98
N SER A 57 -12.65 10.17 -4.96
CA SER A 57 -12.27 9.59 -3.68
C SER A 57 -11.69 8.18 -3.85
N HIS A 58 -10.66 7.86 -3.05
CA HIS A 58 -10.10 6.51 -2.97
C HIS A 58 -11.09 5.46 -2.48
N ARG A 59 -12.12 5.86 -1.71
CA ARG A 59 -13.18 5.01 -1.12
C ARG A 59 -12.70 3.73 -0.41
N ILE A 60 -11.43 3.70 -0.03
CA ILE A 60 -10.76 2.56 0.62
C ILE A 60 -9.93 3.11 1.77
N VAL A 61 -10.01 2.44 2.91
CA VAL A 61 -9.14 2.63 4.08
C VAL A 61 -8.35 1.34 4.28
N LEU A 62 -7.05 1.47 4.57
CA LEU A 62 -6.14 0.35 4.75
C LEU A 62 -5.98 0.02 6.24
N GLY A 63 -6.21 -1.23 6.62
CA GLY A 63 -5.97 -1.69 7.99
C GLY A 63 -4.47 -1.87 8.26
N SER A 64 -4.00 -1.34 9.39
CA SER A 64 -2.62 -1.49 9.88
C SER A 64 -2.58 -2.11 11.26
N THR A 65 -1.52 -2.84 11.56
CA THR A 65 -1.18 -3.22 12.95
C THR A 65 -0.47 -2.10 13.71
N ALA A 66 -0.20 -0.97 13.05
CA ALA A 66 0.44 0.21 13.62
C ALA A 66 -0.55 1.38 13.76
N ASP A 67 -0.02 2.55 14.15
CA ASP A 67 -0.80 3.78 14.31
C ASP A 67 -1.41 4.29 13.00
N THR A 68 -2.48 5.09 13.15
CA THR A 68 -3.23 5.75 12.07
C THR A 68 -2.38 6.80 11.35
N PHE A 69 -2.47 6.87 10.03
CA PHE A 69 -1.78 7.88 9.21
C PHE A 69 -2.41 8.04 7.82
N THR A 70 -2.00 9.08 7.10
CA THR A 70 -2.27 9.22 5.66
C THR A 70 -0.96 9.09 4.90
N ASP A 71 -0.95 8.26 3.86
CA ASP A 71 0.26 8.07 3.05
C ASP A 71 0.47 9.23 2.06
N PRO A 72 1.66 9.35 1.43
CA PRO A 72 1.94 10.41 0.46
C PRO A 72 1.04 10.41 -0.78
N ASP A 73 0.34 9.31 -1.06
CA ASP A 73 -0.60 9.18 -2.18
C ASP A 73 -2.05 9.47 -1.77
N GLY A 74 -2.31 9.76 -0.49
CA GLY A 74 -3.60 10.17 0.05
C GLY A 74 -4.46 9.04 0.64
N PHE A 75 -3.92 7.82 0.76
CA PHE A 75 -4.66 6.71 1.38
C PHE A 75 -4.63 6.82 2.89
N ALA A 76 -5.81 6.68 3.51
CA ALA A 76 -5.93 6.56 4.96
C ALA A 76 -5.58 5.15 5.41
N TRP A 77 -4.76 5.07 6.45
CA TRP A 77 -4.41 3.86 7.16
C TRP A 77 -4.90 3.98 8.59
N GLU A 78 -5.62 2.99 9.08
CA GLU A 78 -6.21 2.97 10.42
C GLU A 78 -5.80 1.72 11.17
N ALA A 79 -5.82 1.78 12.50
CA ALA A 79 -5.59 0.61 13.33
C ALA A 79 -6.65 -0.46 13.03
N ALA A 80 -6.23 -1.61 12.51
CA ALA A 80 -7.12 -2.72 12.27
C ALA A 80 -7.51 -3.32 13.62
N ALA A 81 -8.82 -3.47 13.86
CA ALA A 81 -9.28 -4.30 14.96
C ALA A 81 -8.73 -5.71 14.76
N SER A 82 -8.05 -6.25 15.78
CA SER A 82 -7.62 -7.64 15.78
C SER A 82 -8.86 -8.50 15.63
N LEU A 83 -9.04 -9.15 14.48
CA LEU A 83 -9.96 -10.26 14.34
C LEU A 83 -9.34 -11.43 15.11
N ALA A 84 -9.57 -11.46 16.43
CA ALA A 84 -9.31 -12.67 17.19
C ALA A 84 -10.08 -13.80 16.50
N PRO A 85 -9.43 -14.91 16.10
CA PRO A 85 -10.15 -16.05 15.58
C PRO A 85 -11.13 -16.47 16.67
N THR A 86 -12.43 -16.49 16.36
CA THR A 86 -13.43 -17.04 17.27
C THR A 86 -13.01 -18.46 17.61
N PRO A 87 -12.69 -18.78 18.89
CA PRO A 87 -12.39 -20.15 19.25
C PRO A 87 -13.64 -21.00 18.94
N SER A 88 -13.44 -22.09 18.20
CA SER A 88 -14.47 -23.10 17.93
C SER A 88 -14.76 -23.93 19.16
#